data_AF-A0A7M2XIT6-F1
#
_entry.id   AF-A0A7M2XIT6-F1
#
_cell.length_a   1.000
_cell.length_b   1.000
_cell.length_c   1.000
_cell.angle_alpha   90.00
_cell.angle_beta   90.00
_cell.angle_gamma   90.00
#
_symmetry.space_group_name_H-M   'P 1'
#
loop_
_entity.id
_entity.type
_entity.pdbx_description
1 polymer ?
#
loop_
_entity_poly.entity_id
_entity_poly.type
_entity_poly.pdbx_seq_one_letter_code
_entity_poly.pdbx_strand_id
1 'polypeptide(L)' 'MPAAVLKFALRIGRAWGSTEHGPERVAFLQYRPVLDNRRLREELGVPLRYTSREALEAYLLARAEQASVAAGRRSLEA' A
#
# COMPACT_ATOMS: atom_id res chain seq x y z
N MET A 1 -14.07 -5.48 -13.84
CA MET A 1 -15.19 -4.78 -13.16
C MET A 1 -15.35 -3.39 -13.74
N PRO A 2 -16.58 -2.97 -14.11
CA PRO A 2 -16.81 -1.61 -14.60
C PRO A 2 -16.46 -0.56 -13.53
N ALA A 3 -15.84 0.55 -13.95
CA ALA A 3 -15.42 1.62 -13.05
C ALA A 3 -16.57 2.21 -12.23
N ALA A 4 -17.75 2.33 -12.84
CA ALA A 4 -18.96 2.83 -12.18
C ALA A 4 -19.39 1.95 -10.99
N VAL A 5 -19.31 0.62 -11.15
CA VAL A 5 -19.66 -0.33 -10.08
C VAL A 5 -18.71 -0.17 -8.90
N LEU A 6 -17.39 -0.08 -9.16
CA LEU A 6 -16.41 0.10 -8.10
C LEU A 6 -16.55 1.47 -7.42
N LYS A 7 -16.81 2.54 -8.18
CA LYS A 7 -17.08 3.87 -7.62
C LYS A 7 -18.29 3.86 -6.69
N PHE A 8 -19.36 3.17 -7.08
CA PHE A 8 -20.57 3.05 -6.26
C PHE A 8 -20.31 2.26 -4.97
N ALA A 9 -19.64 1.12 -5.07
CA ALA A 9 -19.28 0.31 -3.91
C ALA A 9 -18.40 1.07 -2.91
N LEU A 10 -17.36 1.78 -3.38
CA LEU A 10 -16.50 2.60 -2.52
C LEU A 10 -17.24 3.77 -1.88
N ARG A 11 -18.22 4.36 -2.57
CA ARG A 11 -19.05 5.44 -2.01
C ARG A 11 -19.87 4.94 -0.82
N ILE A 12 -20.53 3.78 -0.96
CA ILE A 12 -21.29 3.16 0.13
C ILE A 12 -20.37 2.76 1.26
N GLY A 13 -19.27 2.05 0.95
CA GLY A 13 -18.32 1.60 1.96
C GLY A 13 -17.70 2.74 2.77
N ARG A 14 -17.39 3.87 2.14
CA ARG A 14 -16.89 5.06 2.83
C ARG A 14 -17.96 5.73 3.69
N ALA A 15 -19.20 5.84 3.20
CA ALA A 15 -20.30 6.42 3.96
C ALA A 15 -20.63 5.63 5.24
N TRP A 16 -20.41 4.32 5.22
CA TRP A 16 -20.59 3.43 6.38
C TRP A 16 -19.31 3.22 7.20
N GLY A 17 -18.20 3.91 6.89
CA GLY A 17 -16.94 3.77 7.60
C GLY A 17 -16.25 2.40 7.43
N SER A 18 -16.72 1.56 6.50
CA SER A 18 -16.15 0.23 6.24
C SER A 18 -14.85 0.30 5.42
N THR A 19 -14.56 1.43 4.80
CA THR A 19 -13.28 1.70 4.13
C THR A 19 -12.92 3.18 4.22
N GLU A 20 -11.63 3.44 4.31
CA GLU A 20 -11.09 4.80 4.18
C GLU A 20 -11.11 5.31 2.72
N HIS A 21 -11.32 4.45 1.72
CA HIS A 21 -11.23 4.81 0.32
C HIS A 21 -12.57 5.25 -0.26
N GLY A 22 -12.62 6.43 -0.88
CA GLY A 22 -13.79 6.90 -1.62
C GLY A 22 -13.75 6.58 -3.11
N PRO A 23 -14.78 6.98 -3.87
CA PRO A 23 -14.88 6.74 -5.31
C PRO A 23 -13.71 7.33 -6.12
N GLU A 24 -13.05 8.37 -5.61
CA GLU A 24 -11.84 8.98 -6.18
C GLU A 24 -10.68 7.98 -6.34
N ARG A 25 -10.61 6.95 -5.48
CA ARG A 25 -9.58 5.90 -5.55
C ARG A 25 -9.62 5.11 -6.86
N VAL A 26 -10.78 5.04 -7.53
CA VAL A 26 -10.91 4.32 -8.80
C VAL A 26 -10.02 4.94 -9.89
N ALA A 27 -9.89 6.27 -9.93
CA ALA A 27 -9.02 6.93 -10.90
C ALA A 27 -7.54 6.55 -10.68
N PHE A 28 -7.11 6.43 -9.42
CA PHE A 28 -5.76 5.95 -9.09
C PHE A 28 -5.50 4.53 -9.60
N LEU A 29 -6.49 3.65 -9.53
CA LEU A 29 -6.35 2.27 -10.01
C LEU A 29 -6.34 2.18 -11.55
N GLN A 30 -7.17 3.00 -12.21
CA GLN A 30 -7.31 3.00 -13.66
C GLN A 30 -6.09 3.56 -14.37
N TYR A 31 -5.62 4.71 -13.92
CA TYR A 31 -4.59 5.47 -14.62
C TYR A 31 -3.22 5.35 -13.97
N ARG A 32 -3.17 4.81 -12.74
CA ARG A 32 -1.95 4.69 -11.92
C ARG A 32 -1.11 5.97 -11.97
N PRO A 33 -1.68 7.14 -11.67
CA PRO A 33 -0.93 8.36 -11.60
C PRO A 33 0.13 8.20 -10.50
N VAL A 34 1.39 8.07 -10.91
CA VAL A 34 2.55 8.05 -10.02
C VAL A 34 3.25 9.40 -10.13
N LEU A 35 3.76 9.89 -9.00
CA LEU A 35 4.55 11.10 -8.99
C LEU A 35 5.87 10.85 -9.74
N ASP A 36 6.22 11.75 -10.66
CA ASP A 36 7.54 11.72 -11.30
C ASP A 36 8.63 11.88 -10.22
N ASN A 37 9.52 10.90 -10.13
CA ASN A 37 10.60 10.89 -9.15
C ASN A 37 11.87 11.58 -9.64
N ARG A 38 11.87 12.17 -10.84
CA ARG A 38 13.03 12.86 -11.43
C ARG A 38 13.61 13.91 -10.49
N ARG A 39 12.78 14.83 -9.96
CA ARG A 39 13.24 15.85 -9.01
C ARG A 39 13.85 15.26 -7.74
N LEU A 40 13.27 14.19 -7.22
CA LEU A 40 13.77 13.53 -6.01
C LEU A 40 15.19 12.97 -6.23
N ARG A 41 15.44 12.45 -7.44
CA ARG A 41 16.71 11.80 -7.79
C ARG A 41 17.77 12.80 -8.25
N GLU A 42 17.39 13.76 -9.08
CA GLU A 42 18.30 14.67 -9.77
C GLU A 42 18.52 15.99 -9.02
N GLU A 43 17.46 16.56 -8.46
CA GLU A 43 17.52 17.89 -7.82
C GLU A 43 17.75 17.77 -6.30
N LEU A 44 17.04 16.85 -5.64
CA LEU A 44 17.16 16.63 -4.19
C LEU A 44 18.27 15.64 -3.83
N GLY A 45 18.88 15.00 -4.84
CA GLY A 45 20.03 14.12 -4.67
C GLY A 45 19.79 12.94 -3.72
N VAL A 46 18.54 12.47 -3.57
CA VAL A 46 18.20 11.43 -2.59
C VAL A 46 18.72 10.07 -3.08
N PRO A 47 19.75 9.48 -2.41
CA PRO A 47 20.27 8.19 -2.81
C PRO A 47 19.30 7.09 -2.35
N LEU A 48 18.60 6.47 -3.29
CA LEU A 48 17.76 5.31 -2.99
C LEU A 48 18.67 4.09 -2.77
N ARG A 49 18.61 3.52 -1.57
CA ARG A 49 19.35 2.28 -1.22
C ARG A 49 18.81 1.04 -1.92
N TYR A 50 17.51 1.03 -2.24
CA TYR A 50 16.81 -0.10 -2.83
C TYR A 50 16.05 0.33 -4.07
N THR A 51 16.01 -0.56 -5.06
CA THR A 51 15.00 -0.52 -6.12
C THR A 51 13.61 -0.77 -5.52
N SER A 52 12.54 -0.41 -6.25
CA SER A 52 11.16 -0.65 -5.79
C SER A 52 10.89 -2.14 -5.50
N ARG A 53 11.53 -3.05 -6.24
CA ARG A 53 11.41 -4.50 -6.02
C ARG A 53 12.11 -4.91 -4.72
N GLU A 54 13.37 -4.54 -4.56
CA GLU A 54 14.15 -4.89 -3.36
C GLU A 54 13.52 -4.30 -2.10
N ALA A 55 12.99 -3.09 -2.16
CA ALA A 55 12.27 -2.47 -1.05
C ALA A 55 11.02 -3.28 -0.65
N LEU A 56 10.27 -3.77 -1.64
CA LEU A 56 9.09 -4.61 -1.39
C LEU A 56 9.50 -5.97 -0.80
N GLU A 57 10.54 -6.60 -1.33
CA GLU A 57 11.06 -7.88 -0.82
C GLU A 57 11.54 -7.73 0.63
N ALA A 58 12.34 -6.71 0.93
CA ALA A 58 12.79 -6.41 2.28
C ALA A 58 11.62 -6.15 3.24
N TYR A 59 10.58 -5.43 2.80
CA TYR A 59 9.38 -5.20 3.58
C TYR A 59 8.63 -6.50 3.92
N LEU A 60 8.44 -7.38 2.93
CA LEU A 60 7.74 -8.65 3.14
C LEU A 60 8.50 -9.58 4.08
N LEU A 61 9.83 -9.64 3.96
CA LEU A 61 10.69 -10.41 4.86
C LEU A 61 10.56 -9.92 6.30
N ALA A 62 10.71 -8.61 6.53
CA ALA A 62 10.58 -8.02 7.86
C ALA A 62 9.19 -8.26 8.46
N ARG A 63 8.13 -8.21 7.64
CA ARG A 63 6.76 -8.47 8.08
C ARG A 63 6.53 -9.95 8.45
N ALA A 64 7.13 -10.88 7.70
CA ALA A 64 7.03 -12.31 7.99
C ALA A 64 7.73 -12.66 9.32
N GLU A 65 8.89 -12.05 9.59
CA GLU A 65 9.61 -12.19 10.86
C GLU A 65 8.78 -11.65 12.04
N GLN A 66 8.17 -10.48 11.90
CA GLN A 66 7.28 -9.95 12.94
C GLN A 66 6.09 -10.87 13.23
N ALA A 67 5.51 -11.47 12.18
CA ALA A 67 4.40 -12.39 12.34
C ALA A 67 4.80 -13.69 13.06
N SER A 68 5.99 -14.23 12.77
CA SER A 68 6.51 -15.43 13.44
C SER A 68 6.85 -15.17 14.91
N VAL A 69 7.47 -14.02 15.21
CA VAL A 69 7.73 -13.58 16.60
C VAL A 69 6.42 -13.42 17.38
N ALA A 70 5.40 -12.79 16.78
CA ALA A 70 4.10 -12.62 17.42
C ALA A 70 3.38 -13.95 17.65
N ALA A 71 3.52 -14.92 16.75
CA ALA A 71 2.97 -16.27 16.92
C ALA A 71 3.68 -17.04 18.04
N GLY A 72 5.01 -16.97 18.10
CA GLY A 72 5.81 -17.61 19.16
C GLY A 72 5.50 -17.07 20.55
N ARG A 73 5.27 -15.75 20.69
CA ARG A 73 4.82 -15.17 21.97
C ARG A 73 3.47 -15.72 22.42
N ARG A 74 2.51 -15.84 21.50
CA ARG A 74 1.18 -16.39 21.83
C ARG A 74 1.22 -17.87 22.25
N SER A 75 2.16 -18.67 21.74
CA SER A 75 2.34 -20.07 22.18
C SER A 75 3.03 -20.22 23.54
N LEU A 76 3.74 -19.21 24.03
CA LEU A 76 4.36 -19.21 25.35
C LEU A 76 3.41 -18.71 26.46
N GLU A 77 2.36 -17.98 26.07
CA GLU A 77 1.33 -17.44 26.97
C GLU A 77 0.10 -18.37 27.11
N ALA A 78 0.06 -19.52 26.41
CA ALA A 78 -1.01 -20.52 26.44
C ALA A 78 -0.57 -21.80 27.16
#